data_AF-A0A939JB98-F1
#
_entry.id   AF-A0A939JB98-F1
#
_cell.length_a   1.000
_cell.length_b   1.000
_cell.length_c   1.000
_cell.angle_alpha   90.00
_cell.angle_beta   90.00
_cell.angle_gamma   90.00
#
_symmetry.space_group_name_H-M   'P 1'
#
loop_
_entity.id
_entity.type
_entity.pdbx_description
1 polymer ?
#
loop_
_entity_poly.entity_id
_entity_poly.type
_entity_poly.pdbx_seq_one_letter_code
_entity_poly.pdbx_strand_id
1 'polypeptide(L)'
;MESLYQAFLNALAAEEVVISCPLVAHCFIIPGQHQNQLVWCQLVRVPQVGENIELDFLWALTGRDSYFVESISSEYREGKTTVYLQLAAGRYDPYYQLLLARARFEKKLTHSLERQLDEEQLRAWLLTAYGVTKASPPVPDVPARRARKHS
;
A
#
# COMPACT_ATOMS: atom_id res chain seq x y z
N MET A 1 -1.27 -31.46 -9.23
CA MET A 1 -0.91 -30.03 -9.07
C MET A 1 0.35 -29.64 -9.83
N GLU A 2 1.28 -30.56 -10.11
CA GLU A 2 2.47 -30.29 -10.94
C GLU A 2 2.20 -29.86 -12.40
N SER A 3 1.01 -30.15 -12.97
CA SER A 3 0.73 -29.89 -14.38
C SER A 3 0.47 -28.42 -14.74
N LEU A 4 -0.21 -27.63 -13.89
CA LEU A 4 -0.52 -26.23 -14.17
C LEU A 4 0.70 -25.32 -13.96
N TYR A 5 1.50 -25.61 -12.94
CA TYR A 5 2.72 -24.87 -12.66
C TYR A 5 3.76 -25.05 -13.77
N GLN A 6 3.95 -26.29 -14.24
CA GLN A 6 4.88 -26.57 -15.35
C GLN A 6 4.39 -25.96 -16.67
N ALA A 7 3.08 -25.99 -16.95
CA ALA A 7 2.51 -25.33 -18.13
C ALA A 7 2.74 -23.81 -18.11
N PHE A 8 2.59 -23.17 -16.94
CA PHE A 8 2.87 -21.75 -16.76
C PHE A 8 4.35 -21.42 -17.03
N LEU A 9 5.29 -22.22 -16.49
CA LEU A 9 6.72 -22.04 -16.73
C LEU A 9 7.11 -22.22 -18.20
N ASN A 10 6.51 -23.19 -18.88
CA ASN A 10 6.77 -23.44 -20.31
C ASN A 10 6.24 -22.28 -21.17
N ALA A 11 5.08 -21.73 -20.84
CA ALA A 11 4.52 -20.57 -21.54
C ALA A 11 5.38 -19.31 -21.33
N LEU A 12 5.92 -19.10 -20.12
CA LEU A 12 6.85 -18.00 -19.83
C LEU A 12 8.15 -18.13 -20.65
N ALA A 13 8.69 -19.36 -20.74
CA ALA A 13 9.92 -19.63 -21.48
C ALA A 13 9.76 -19.47 -23.00
N ALA A 14 8.53 -19.58 -23.51
CA ALA A 14 8.20 -19.41 -24.93
C ALA A 14 7.96 -17.94 -25.35
N GLU A 15 8.14 -16.98 -24.43
CA GLU A 15 7.78 -15.56 -24.62
C GLU A 15 6.32 -15.34 -25.05
N GLU A 16 5.44 -16.31 -24.83
CA GLU A 16 4.01 -16.13 -25.03
C GLU A 16 3.46 -15.20 -23.95
N VAL A 17 2.49 -14.33 -24.29
CA VAL A 17 1.79 -13.52 -23.29
C VAL A 17 0.95 -14.47 -22.42
N VAL A 18 1.53 -14.93 -21.32
CA VAL A 18 0.94 -15.98 -20.46
C VAL A 18 -0.31 -15.51 -19.73
N ILE A 19 -0.41 -14.20 -19.43
CA ILE A 19 -1.59 -13.59 -18.81
C ILE A 19 -1.96 -12.34 -19.59
N SER A 20 -3.06 -12.43 -20.35
CA SER A 20 -3.72 -11.29 -20.97
C SER A 20 -5.14 -11.23 -20.43
N CYS A 21 -5.50 -10.11 -19.80
CA CYS A 21 -6.82 -9.89 -19.25
C CYS A 21 -7.39 -8.60 -19.82
N PRO A 22 -8.16 -8.66 -20.93
CA PRO A 22 -8.67 -7.47 -21.60
C PRO A 22 -9.75 -6.75 -20.79
N LEU A 23 -10.32 -7.42 -19.78
CA LEU A 23 -11.35 -6.88 -18.90
C LEU A 23 -10.79 -6.73 -17.49
N VAL A 24 -10.54 -5.47 -17.10
CA VAL A 24 -10.11 -5.11 -15.75
C VAL A 24 -11.24 -4.37 -15.04
N ALA A 25 -11.64 -4.89 -13.89
CA ALA A 25 -12.58 -4.24 -12.97
C ALA A 25 -11.87 -3.87 -11.67
N HIS A 26 -12.29 -2.78 -11.04
CA HIS A 26 -11.74 -2.31 -9.77
C HIS A 26 -12.83 -2.34 -8.70
N CYS A 27 -12.46 -2.73 -7.49
CA CYS A 27 -13.33 -2.72 -6.33
C CYS A 27 -12.63 -2.00 -5.19
N PHE A 28 -13.14 -0.84 -4.80
CA PHE A 28 -12.73 -0.19 -3.56
C PHE A 28 -13.40 -0.91 -2.39
N ILE A 29 -12.56 -1.41 -1.47
CA ILE A 29 -13.01 -2.00 -0.20
C ILE A 29 -12.80 -0.95 0.88
N ILE A 30 -13.89 -0.36 1.34
CA ILE A 30 -13.87 0.70 2.36
C ILE A 30 -14.27 0.08 3.72
N PRO A 31 -13.45 0.22 4.77
CA PRO A 31 -13.79 -0.28 6.09
C PRO A 31 -14.99 0.50 6.65
N GLY A 32 -16.06 -0.22 6.97
CA GLY A 32 -17.22 0.32 7.67
C GLY A 32 -17.26 -0.13 9.13
N GLN A 33 -18.12 0.48 9.93
CA GLN A 33 -18.22 0.16 11.38
C GLN A 33 -18.67 -1.27 11.65
N HIS A 34 -19.55 -1.83 10.80
CA HIS A 34 -20.09 -3.19 10.95
C HIS A 34 -19.69 -4.11 9.80
N GLN A 35 -19.60 -3.57 8.59
CA GLN A 35 -19.23 -4.31 7.38
C GLN A 35 -18.52 -3.39 6.41
N ASN A 36 -17.63 -3.98 5.60
CA ASN A 36 -16.96 -3.25 4.53
C ASN A 36 -17.98 -2.80 3.47
N GLN A 37 -17.78 -1.59 2.95
CA GLN A 37 -18.50 -1.10 1.78
C GLN A 37 -17.69 -1.43 0.54
N LEU A 38 -18.36 -1.90 -0.51
CA LEU A 38 -17.74 -2.26 -1.78
C LEU A 38 -18.21 -1.31 -2.86
N VAL A 39 -17.28 -0.64 -3.53
CA VAL A 39 -17.58 0.25 -4.65
C VAL A 39 -16.88 -0.26 -5.90
N TRP A 40 -17.67 -0.68 -6.88
CA TRP A 40 -17.19 -1.21 -8.15
C TRP A 40 -17.05 -0.08 -9.18
N CYS A 41 -15.89 -0.01 -9.84
CA CYS A 41 -15.61 0.99 -10.85
C CYS A 41 -14.58 0.50 -11.89
N GLN A 42 -14.39 1.30 -12.93
CA GLN A 42 -13.30 1.15 -13.88
C GLN A 42 -12.41 2.38 -13.80
N LEU A 43 -11.16 2.17 -13.37
CA LEU A 43 -10.17 3.21 -13.28
C LEU A 43 -9.28 3.19 -14.53
N VAL A 44 -8.85 4.38 -14.96
CA VAL A 44 -7.89 4.54 -16.07
C VAL A 44 -6.53 3.96 -15.71
N ARG A 45 -6.15 4.01 -14.43
CA ARG A 45 -4.97 3.36 -13.87
C ARG A 45 -5.29 2.78 -12.50
N VAL A 46 -4.62 1.68 -12.17
CA VAL A 46 -4.61 1.16 -10.80
C VAL A 46 -3.82 2.15 -9.91
N PRO A 47 -4.41 2.72 -8.86
CA PRO A 47 -3.70 3.56 -7.91
C PRO A 47 -2.61 2.77 -7.16
N GLN A 48 -1.60 3.45 -6.64
CA GLN A 48 -0.51 2.79 -5.89
C GLN A 48 -0.82 2.71 -4.40
N VAL A 49 -0.16 1.79 -3.69
CA VAL A 49 -0.21 1.76 -2.21
C VAL A 49 0.35 3.07 -1.66
N GLY A 50 -0.39 3.68 -0.72
CA GLY A 50 -0.11 4.99 -0.14
C GLY A 50 -0.65 6.16 -0.96
N GLU A 51 -1.27 5.92 -2.11
CA GLU A 51 -1.91 6.97 -2.90
C GLU A 51 -3.22 7.40 -2.25
N ASN A 52 -3.47 8.72 -2.18
CA ASN A 52 -4.73 9.27 -1.66
C ASN A 52 -5.84 9.19 -2.72
N ILE A 53 -7.04 8.83 -2.29
CA ILE A 53 -8.26 8.72 -3.09
C ILE A 53 -9.34 9.58 -2.43
N GLU A 54 -9.98 10.44 -3.22
CA GLU A 54 -11.13 11.24 -2.77
C GLU A 54 -12.41 10.64 -3.38
N LEU A 55 -13.38 10.32 -2.52
CA LEU A 55 -14.64 9.68 -2.88
C LEU A 55 -15.81 10.46 -2.25
N ASP A 56 -16.05 11.68 -2.72
CA ASP A 56 -17.01 12.63 -2.14
C ASP A 56 -18.42 12.03 -1.96
N PHE A 57 -18.86 11.17 -2.88
CA PHE A 57 -20.17 10.52 -2.82
C PHE A 57 -20.33 9.57 -1.62
N LEU A 58 -19.22 9.16 -0.97
CA LEU A 58 -19.25 8.34 0.24
C LEU A 58 -19.38 9.14 1.52
N TRP A 59 -19.14 10.46 1.48
CA TRP A 59 -19.20 11.31 2.67
C TRP A 59 -20.52 11.14 3.44
N ALA A 60 -21.64 11.10 2.71
CA ALA A 60 -22.97 10.93 3.29
C ALA A 60 -23.17 9.58 4.01
N LEU A 61 -22.38 8.56 3.67
CA LEU A 61 -22.50 7.20 4.21
C LEU A 61 -21.48 6.93 5.33
N THR A 62 -20.26 7.44 5.21
CA THR A 62 -19.14 7.10 6.09
C THR A 62 -18.68 8.26 6.97
N GLY A 63 -19.16 9.48 6.72
CA GLY A 63 -18.66 10.70 7.33
C GLY A 63 -17.22 11.04 6.93
N ARG A 64 -16.70 10.41 5.88
CA ARG A 64 -15.34 10.59 5.36
C ARG A 64 -15.35 10.58 3.83
N ASP A 65 -14.53 11.44 3.24
CA ASP A 65 -14.38 11.62 1.79
C ASP A 65 -12.95 11.28 1.34
N SER A 66 -11.98 11.45 2.23
CA SER A 66 -10.57 11.20 1.98
C SER A 66 -10.14 9.83 2.50
N TYR A 67 -9.48 9.09 1.61
CA TYR A 67 -8.95 7.76 1.85
C TYR A 67 -7.54 7.66 1.27
N PHE A 68 -6.82 6.61 1.63
CA PHE A 68 -5.62 6.18 0.93
C PHE A 68 -5.62 4.68 0.69
N VAL A 69 -4.89 4.23 -0.33
CA VAL A 69 -4.75 2.81 -0.63
C VAL A 69 -3.80 2.15 0.37
N GLU A 70 -4.34 1.26 1.19
CA GLU A 70 -3.57 0.50 2.18
C GLU A 70 -2.94 -0.75 1.56
N SER A 71 -3.71 -1.48 0.75
CA SER A 71 -3.23 -2.67 0.06
C SER A 71 -3.97 -2.90 -1.24
N ILE A 72 -3.31 -3.63 -2.14
CA ILE A 72 -3.85 -4.01 -3.45
C ILE A 72 -3.73 -5.52 -3.56
N SER A 73 -4.83 -6.16 -3.93
CA SER A 73 -4.83 -7.56 -4.33
C SER A 73 -5.52 -7.72 -5.68
N SER A 74 -5.26 -8.83 -6.36
CA SER A 74 -5.84 -9.09 -7.68
C SER A 74 -6.27 -10.53 -7.80
N GLU A 75 -7.43 -10.73 -8.39
CA GLU A 75 -8.00 -12.04 -8.68
C GLU A 75 -8.15 -12.19 -10.20
N TYR A 76 -7.72 -13.33 -10.72
CA TYR A 76 -7.75 -13.67 -12.14
C TYR A 76 -8.73 -14.83 -12.32
N ARG A 77 -9.86 -14.59 -12.98
CA ARG A 77 -10.86 -15.62 -13.30
C ARG A 77 -11.44 -15.41 -14.69
N GLU A 78 -11.56 -16.49 -15.46
CA GLU A 78 -12.32 -16.53 -16.72
C GLU A 78 -11.98 -15.37 -17.69
N GLY A 79 -10.69 -15.05 -17.82
CA GLY A 79 -10.22 -13.96 -18.70
C GLY A 79 -10.49 -12.54 -18.19
N LYS A 80 -10.94 -12.40 -16.93
CA LYS A 80 -11.16 -11.13 -16.24
C LYS A 80 -10.19 -10.98 -15.09
N THR A 81 -9.71 -9.76 -14.88
CA THR A 81 -8.97 -9.37 -13.69
C THR A 81 -9.84 -8.47 -12.83
N THR A 82 -10.00 -8.85 -11.57
CA THR A 82 -10.57 -7.95 -10.56
C THR A 82 -9.44 -7.46 -9.66
N VAL A 83 -9.27 -6.14 -9.61
CA VAL A 83 -8.30 -5.48 -8.73
C VAL A 83 -9.05 -4.98 -7.50
N TYR A 84 -8.70 -5.50 -6.33
CA TYR A 84 -9.26 -5.07 -5.06
C TYR A 84 -8.32 -4.05 -4.41
N LEU A 85 -8.88 -2.89 -4.09
CA LEU A 85 -8.18 -1.75 -3.51
C LEU A 85 -8.70 -1.58 -2.08
N GLN A 86 -7.94 -2.07 -1.10
CA GLN A 86 -8.27 -1.87 0.32
C GLN A 86 -7.94 -0.43 0.69
N LEU A 87 -8.95 0.31 1.12
CA LEU A 87 -8.79 1.69 1.52
C LEU A 87 -8.69 1.80 3.04
N ALA A 88 -7.84 2.70 3.51
CA ALA A 88 -7.86 3.19 4.88
C ALA A 88 -8.30 4.65 4.86
N ALA A 89 -9.02 5.06 5.90
CA ALA A 89 -9.65 6.37 5.91
C ALA A 89 -8.69 7.45 6.43
N GLY A 90 -8.75 8.64 5.84
CA GLY A 90 -7.82 9.74 6.08
C GLY A 90 -6.79 9.89 4.96
N ARG A 91 -5.74 10.67 5.22
CA ARG A 91 -4.65 10.92 4.28
C ARG A 91 -3.42 10.11 4.63
N TYR A 92 -2.75 9.58 3.62
CA TYR A 92 -1.51 8.85 3.79
C TYR A 92 -0.41 9.77 4.36
N ASP A 93 0.21 9.34 5.45
CA ASP A 93 1.37 9.98 6.06
C ASP A 93 2.57 9.01 5.99
N PRO A 94 3.52 9.24 5.06
CA PRO A 94 4.66 8.34 4.87
C PRO A 94 5.56 8.27 6.11
N TYR A 95 5.66 9.35 6.88
CA TYR A 95 6.49 9.38 8.08
C TYR A 95 5.87 8.51 9.17
N TYR A 96 4.57 8.65 9.42
CA TYR A 96 3.85 7.78 10.35
C TYR A 96 3.98 6.30 9.98
N GLN A 97 3.80 5.97 8.70
CA GLN A 97 3.88 4.59 8.21
C GLN A 97 5.28 4.00 8.37
N LEU A 98 6.33 4.80 8.15
CA LEU A 98 7.70 4.40 8.43
C LEU A 98 7.92 4.07 9.91
N LEU A 99 7.42 4.91 10.82
CA LEU A 99 7.54 4.67 12.26
C LEU A 99 6.80 3.39 12.68
N LEU A 100 5.59 3.20 12.15
CA LEU A 100 4.77 2.01 12.39
C LEU A 100 5.48 0.73 11.92
N ALA A 101 6.02 0.75 10.69
CA ALA A 101 6.77 -0.37 10.12
C ALA A 101 8.01 -0.69 10.96
N ARG A 102 8.76 0.33 11.40
CA ARG A 102 9.90 0.18 12.29
C ARG A 102 9.51 -0.44 13.64
N ALA A 103 8.42 0.02 14.25
CA ALA A 103 7.95 -0.50 15.52
C ALA A 103 7.55 -1.97 15.47
N ARG A 104 6.91 -2.39 14.36
CA ARG A 104 6.56 -3.79 14.09
C ARG A 104 7.80 -4.64 13.83
N PHE A 105 8.73 -4.14 13.02
CA PHE A 105 10.01 -4.82 12.71
C PHE A 105 10.84 -5.08 13.97
N GLU A 106 10.94 -4.09 14.85
CA GLU A 106 11.62 -4.21 16.14
C GLU A 106 10.80 -4.97 17.20
N LYS A 107 9.59 -5.45 16.85
CA LYS A 107 8.63 -6.14 17.73
C LYS A 107 8.23 -5.35 18.98
N LYS A 108 8.36 -4.02 18.96
CA LYS A 108 7.93 -3.14 20.06
C LYS A 108 6.43 -2.86 20.01
N LEU A 109 5.84 -2.85 18.82
CA LEU A 109 4.39 -2.80 18.63
C LEU A 109 3.87 -4.24 18.49
N THR A 110 3.29 -4.77 19.57
CA THR A 110 2.60 -6.07 19.51
C THR A 110 1.17 -5.89 19.01
N HIS A 111 0.61 -6.94 18.42
CA HIS A 111 -0.80 -6.92 17.96
C HIS A 111 -1.80 -6.62 19.10
N SER A 112 -1.46 -7.00 20.34
CA SER A 112 -2.27 -6.66 21.52
C SER A 112 -2.23 -5.17 21.82
N LEU A 113 -1.05 -4.56 21.81
CA LEU A 113 -0.87 -3.13 22.06
C LEU A 113 -1.53 -2.29 20.96
N GLU A 114 -1.37 -2.69 19.70
CA GLU A 114 -1.98 -2.02 18.56
C GLU A 114 -3.52 -2.01 18.61
N ARG A 115 -4.14 -3.04 19.20
CA ARG A 115 -5.59 -3.08 19.41
C ARG A 115 -6.09 -2.24 20.57
N GLN A 116 -5.22 -1.89 21.51
CA GLN A 116 -5.57 -1.12 22.71
C GLN A 116 -5.48 0.39 22.48
N LEU A 117 -4.62 0.81 21.55
CA LEU A 117 -4.41 2.22 21.23
C LEU A 117 -5.35 2.64 20.10
N ASP A 118 -6.01 3.78 20.26
CA ASP A 118 -6.60 4.47 19.11
C ASP A 118 -5.51 5.09 18.22
N GLU A 119 -5.91 5.62 17.05
CA GLU A 119 -4.96 6.16 16.07
C GLU A 119 -4.12 7.32 16.64
N GLU A 120 -4.73 8.18 17.46
CA GLU A 120 -4.06 9.33 18.06
C GLU A 120 -3.04 8.89 19.12
N GLN A 121 -3.44 7.98 19.99
CA GLN A 121 -2.58 7.38 21.00
C GLN A 121 -1.42 6.60 20.37
N LEU A 122 -1.68 5.86 19.29
CA LEU A 122 -0.66 5.12 18.55
C LEU A 122 0.34 6.09 17.89
N ARG A 123 -0.14 7.17 17.28
CA ARG A 123 0.72 8.25 16.76
C ARG A 123 1.62 8.83 17.85
N ALA A 124 1.04 9.21 18.98
CA ALA A 124 1.79 9.81 20.10
C ALA A 124 2.83 8.84 20.67
N TRP A 125 2.48 7.56 20.81
CA TRP A 125 3.39 6.52 21.24
C TRP A 125 4.55 6.33 20.25
N LEU A 126 4.27 6.26 18.94
CA LEU A 126 5.30 6.15 17.90
C LEU A 126 6.25 7.34 17.89
N LEU A 127 5.72 8.56 18.04
CA LEU A 127 6.53 9.77 18.15
C LEU A 127 7.38 9.78 19.41
N THR A 128 6.87 9.28 20.52
CA THR A 128 7.65 9.17 21.78
C THR A 128 8.75 8.12 21.65
N ALA A 129 8.47 6.99 21.01
CA ALA A 129 9.41 5.88 20.87
C ALA A 129 10.48 6.10 19.79
N TYR A 130 10.13 6.81 18.71
CA TYR A 130 10.94 6.90 17.50
C TYR A 130 11.04 8.31 16.89
N GLY A 131 10.27 9.28 17.39
CA GLY A 131 10.30 10.65 16.92
C GLY A 131 11.71 11.22 17.03
N VAL A 132 12.15 11.88 15.96
CA VAL A 132 13.47 12.50 15.90
C VAL A 132 13.47 13.71 16.83
N THR A 133 13.95 13.54 18.07
CA THR A 133 14.13 14.64 19.03
C THR A 133 15.47 15.35 18.87
N LYS A 134 16.37 14.89 17.99
CA LYS A 134 17.65 15.53 17.70
C LYS A 134 17.89 15.59 16.21
N ALA A 135 18.11 16.81 15.70
CA ALA A 135 18.57 17.06 14.34
C ALA A 135 19.66 16.06 13.96
N SER A 136 19.46 15.32 12.87
CA SER A 136 20.52 14.47 12.34
C SER A 136 21.74 15.36 12.04
N PRO A 137 22.96 14.95 12.44
CA PRO A 137 24.15 15.68 12.06
C PRO A 137 24.20 15.79 10.52
N PRO A 138 24.70 16.92 9.98
CA PRO A 138 24.73 17.15 8.55
C PRO A 138 25.42 15.96 7.85
N VAL A 139 24.81 15.48 6.78
CA VAL A 139 25.40 14.43 5.94
C VAL A 139 26.75 14.95 5.45
N PRO A 140 27.87 14.27 5.75
CA PRO A 140 29.17 14.71 5.26
C PRO A 140 29.16 14.70 3.72
N ASP A 141 29.67 15.77 3.12
CA ASP A 141 29.72 15.94 1.68
C ASP A 141 30.32 14.69 1.01
N VAL A 142 29.55 14.09 0.10
CA VAL A 142 30.03 12.97 -0.71
C VAL A 142 31.18 13.50 -1.57
N PRO A 143 32.40 12.95 -1.47
CA PRO A 143 33.52 13.45 -2.26
C PRO A 143 33.21 13.28 -3.74
N ALA A 144 33.24 14.40 -4.47
CA ALA A 144 33.00 14.42 -5.90
C ALA A 144 33.85 13.36 -6.61
N ARG A 145 33.18 12.45 -7.31
CA ARG A 145 33.81 11.37 -8.06
C ARG A 145 34.76 11.99 -9.09
N ARG A 146 36.07 11.91 -8.86
CA ARG A 146 37.08 12.43 -9.79
C ARG A 146 36.88 11.77 -11.15
N ALA A 147 36.47 12.56 -12.15
CA ALA A 147 36.42 12.11 -13.53
C ALA A 147 37.83 11.66 -13.95
N ARG A 148 38.01 10.37 -14.24
CA ARG A 148 39.21 9.86 -14.90
C ARG A 148 39.22 10.43 -16.32
N LYS A 149 40.16 11.33 -16.60
CA LYS A 149 40.56 11.63 -17.98
C LYS A 149 41.32 10.41 -18.48
N HIS A 150 40.74 9.70 -19.44
CA HIS A 150 41.48 8.77 -20.28
C HIS A 150 42.27 9.60 -21.29
N SER A 151 43.59 9.54 -21.19
CA SER A 151 44.52 9.89 -22.26
C SER A 151 44.76 8.68 -23.14
#